data_AF-A0A4V3K960-F1
#
_entry.id   AF-A0A4V3K960-F1
#
_cell.length_a   1.000
_cell.length_b   1.000
_cell.length_c   1.000
_cell.angle_alpha   90.00
_cell.angle_beta   90.00
_cell.angle_gamma   90.00
#
_symmetry.space_group_name_H-M   'P 1'
#
loop_
_entity.id
_entity.type
_entity.pdbx_description
1 polymer ?
#
loop_
_entity_poly.entity_id
_entity_poly.type
_entity_poly.pdbx_seq_one_letter_code
_entity_poly.pdbx_strand_id
1 'polypeptide(L)' 'MSERAVSFAGHIFLANPPPSDWECRLIGGPHGVVFRPAKGCEPNAFHRLMQRLAFGIKWRRNPIS' A
#
# COMPACT_ATOMS: atom_id res chain seq x y z
N MET A 1 6.06 5.49 15.68
CA MET A 1 5.19 6.22 14.74
C MET A 1 5.47 7.70 14.98
N SER A 2 6.26 8.35 14.13
CA SER A 2 6.66 9.75 14.29
C SER A 2 6.41 10.43 12.95
N GLU A 3 5.33 11.23 12.89
CA GLU A 3 5.02 12.09 11.76
C GLU A 3 5.96 13.29 11.81
N ARG A 4 6.83 13.44 10.81
CA ARG A 4 7.69 14.63 10.68
C ARG A 4 6.91 15.69 9.91
N ALA A 5 6.20 16.55 10.63
CA ALA A 5 5.65 17.78 10.08
C ALA A 5 6.79 18.77 9.81
N VAL A 6 6.97 19.18 8.55
CA VAL A 6 7.92 20.22 8.17
C VAL A 6 7.13 21.51 7.97
N SER A 7 7.32 22.47 8.87
CA SER A 7 6.62 23.76 8.86
C SER A 7 7.45 24.81 8.12
N PHE A 8 7.02 25.18 6.92
CA PHE A 8 7.43 26.42 6.26
C PHE A 8 6.16 27.25 6.01
N ALA A 9 6.08 28.41 6.65
CA ALA A 9 5.07 29.46 6.41
C ALA A 9 3.61 28.96 6.22
N GLY A 10 2.88 28.76 7.32
CA GLY A 10 1.41 28.89 7.36
C GLY A 10 0.57 27.85 6.61
N HIS A 11 1.15 26.88 5.93
CA HIS A 11 0.41 25.78 5.28
C HIS A 11 0.96 24.43 5.73
N ILE A 12 0.14 23.65 6.44
CA ILE A 12 0.41 22.23 6.68
C ILE A 12 0.18 21.51 5.36
N PHE A 13 1.25 21.21 4.63
CA PHE A 13 1.16 20.29 3.50
C PHE A 13 1.06 18.86 4.03
N LEU A 14 -0.15 18.31 4.03
CA LEU A 14 -0.37 16.87 4.21
C LEU A 14 0.07 16.16 2.93
N ALA A 15 1.37 15.90 2.82
CA ALA A 15 1.89 15.09 1.73
C ALA A 15 1.45 13.64 1.96
N ASN A 16 0.50 13.15 1.15
CA ASN A 16 0.16 11.73 1.17
C ASN A 16 1.41 10.93 0.78
N PRO A 17 1.77 9.90 1.56
CA PRO A 17 2.91 9.05 1.23
C PRO A 17 2.70 8.42 -0.16
N PRO A 18 3.78 8.26 -0.95
CA PRO A 18 3.66 7.61 -2.25
C PRO A 18 3.15 6.18 -2.08
N PRO A 19 2.44 5.65 -3.09
CA PRO A 19 1.98 4.27 -3.05
C PRO A 19 3.18 3.31 -3.00
N SER A 20 3.00 2.21 -2.29
CA SER A 20 3.95 1.10 -2.16
C SER A 20 4.17 0.39 -3.51
N ASP A 21 5.29 -0.29 -3.71
CA ASP A 21 5.46 -1.24 -4.84
C ASP A 21 4.57 -2.50 -4.68
N TRP A 22 4.07 -2.69 -3.46
CA TRP A 22 2.99 -3.54 -2.98
C TRP A 22 1.64 -3.33 -3.65
N GLU A 23 1.12 -4.29 -4.42
CA GLU A 23 -0.32 -4.33 -4.70
C GLU A 23 -0.92 -5.74 -4.65
N CYS A 24 -2.21 -5.81 -4.37
CA CYS A 24 -3.01 -7.03 -4.48
C CYS A 24 -4.35 -6.72 -5.16
N ARG A 25 -4.95 -7.75 -5.77
CA ARG A 25 -6.29 -7.64 -6.34
C ARG A 25 -7.29 -8.23 -5.36
N LEU A 26 -8.24 -7.43 -4.91
CA LEU A 26 -9.20 -7.82 -3.89
C LEU A 26 -10.41 -8.56 -4.48
N ILE A 27 -11.01 -8.04 -5.56
CA ILE A 27 -12.26 -8.55 -6.14
C ILE A 27 -12.30 -8.24 -7.64
N GLY A 28 -12.91 -9.09 -8.49
CA GLY A 28 -13.38 -8.69 -9.84
C GLY A 28 -12.52 -9.08 -11.06
N GLY A 29 -11.61 -10.07 -10.97
CA GLY A 29 -10.90 -10.56 -12.16
C GLY A 29 -10.03 -9.49 -12.85
N PRO A 30 -9.77 -9.58 -14.17
CA PRO A 30 -8.89 -8.65 -14.92
C PRO A 30 -9.15 -7.16 -14.72
N HIS A 31 -10.41 -6.77 -14.49
CA HIS A 31 -10.85 -5.38 -14.27
C HIS A 31 -11.23 -5.08 -12.81
N GLY A 32 -10.78 -5.95 -11.90
CA GLY A 32 -11.08 -5.88 -10.49
C GLY A 32 -10.39 -4.76 -9.71
N VAL A 33 -10.81 -4.57 -8.46
CA VAL A 33 -10.22 -3.60 -7.53
C VAL A 33 -8.79 -4.00 -7.17
N VAL A 34 -7.85 -3.10 -7.48
CA VAL A 34 -6.45 -3.21 -7.07
C VAL A 34 -6.26 -2.36 -5.82
N PHE A 35 -5.81 -3.00 -4.74
CA PHE A 35 -5.42 -2.33 -3.51
C PHE A 35 -3.92 -2.12 -3.50
N ARG A 36 -3.51 -0.88 -3.23
CA ARG A 36 -2.12 -0.45 -3.18
C ARG A 36 -1.90 0.42 -1.93
N PRO A 37 -1.32 -0.12 -0.84
CA PRO A 37 -1.11 0.64 0.38
C PRO A 37 -0.07 1.75 0.18
N ALA A 38 -0.02 2.68 1.12
CA ALA A 38 1.07 3.64 1.21
C ALA A 38 2.43 2.94 1.44
N LYS A 39 3.51 3.53 0.93
CA LYS A 39 4.87 3.03 1.14
C LYS A 39 5.18 2.95 2.63
N GLY A 40 5.64 1.78 3.08
CA GLY A 40 5.89 1.49 4.50
C GLY A 40 4.68 0.97 5.29
N CYS A 41 3.47 1.01 4.73
CA CYS A 41 2.25 0.47 5.33
C CYS A 41 1.83 -0.88 4.71
N GLU A 42 2.73 -1.51 3.97
CA GLU A 42 2.48 -2.79 3.31
C GLU A 42 2.62 -3.96 4.30
N PRO A 43 1.80 -5.02 4.15
CA PRO A 43 1.92 -6.20 4.98
C PRO A 43 3.27 -6.89 4.73
N ASN A 44 3.87 -7.40 5.80
CA ASN A 44 5.10 -8.18 5.70
C ASN A 44 4.88 -9.55 5.02
N ALA A 45 5.96 -10.30 4.80
CA ALA A 45 5.90 -11.60 4.11
C ALA A 45 4.96 -12.62 4.80
N PHE A 46 5.00 -12.70 6.14
CA PHE A 46 4.13 -13.59 6.89
C PHE A 46 2.66 -13.22 6.72
N HIS A 47 2.31 -11.94 6.86
CA HIS A 47 0.94 -11.48 6.72
C HIS A 47 0.44 -11.68 5.27
N ARG A 48 1.27 -11.43 4.26
CA ARG A 48 0.93 -11.73 2.86
C ARG A 48 0.65 -13.22 2.64
N LEU A 49 1.43 -14.11 3.27
CA LEU A 49 1.17 -15.56 3.22
C LEU A 49 -0.18 -15.91 3.86
N MET A 50 -0.46 -15.38 5.05
CA MET A 50 -1.74 -15.63 5.73
C MET A 50 -2.94 -15.14 4.92
N GLN A 51 -2.85 -13.96 4.31
CA GLN A 51 -3.90 -13.45 3.43
C GLN A 51 -4.12 -14.35 2.19
N ARG A 52 -3.05 -14.94 1.65
CA ARG A 52 -3.15 -15.92 0.56
C ARG A 52 -3.85 -17.20 1.02
N LEU A 53 -3.51 -17.73 2.19
CA LEU A 53 -4.07 -18.98 2.70
C LEU A 53 -5.54 -18.84 3.13
N ALA A 54 -5.88 -17.76 3.84
CA ALA A 54 -7.22 -17.54 4.37
C ALA A 54 -8.21 -17.01 3.32
N PHE A 55 -7.76 -16.13 2.42
CA PHE A 55 -8.64 -15.38 1.52
C PHE A 55 -8.27 -15.49 0.03
N GLY A 56 -7.23 -16.24 -0.32
CA GLY A 56 -6.77 -16.34 -1.71
C GLY A 56 -6.13 -15.06 -2.28
N ILE A 57 -5.88 -14.04 -1.43
CA ILE A 57 -5.33 -12.75 -1.86
C ILE A 57 -3.88 -12.93 -2.33
N LYS A 58 -3.60 -12.52 -3.56
CA LYS A 58 -2.26 -12.59 -4.16
C LYS A 58 -1.65 -11.19 -4.22
N TRP A 59 -0.51 -11.04 -3.55
CA TRP A 59 0.32 -9.84 -3.60
C TRP A 59 1.38 -9.96 -4.70
N ARG A 60 1.57 -8.88 -5.46
CA ARG A 60 2.61 -8.76 -6.48
C ARG A 60 3.35 -7.45 -6.31
N ARG A 61 4.63 -7.43 -6.66
CA ARG A 61 5.37 -6.17 -6.81
C ARG A 61 5.02 -5.57 -8.16
N ASN A 62 4.52 -4.35 -8.14
CA ASN A 62 4.35 -3.51 -9.31
C ASN A 62 5.30 -2.31 -9.15
N PRO A 63 6.55 -2.42 -9.64
CA PRO A 63 7.44 -1.28 -9.66
C PRO A 63 6.77 -0.19 -10.50
N ILE A 64 6.33 0.90 -9.85
CA ILE A 64 6.00 2.11 -10.60
C ILE A 64 7.35 2.66 -11.07
N SER A 65 7.52 2.72 -12.39
CA SER A 65 8.52 3.54 -13.07
C SER A 65 8.30 5.02 -12.79
#